data_AF-A0A1B6LHM3-F1
#
_entry.id   AF-A0A1B6LHM3-F1
#
_cell.length_a   1.000
_cell.length_b   1.000
_cell.length_c   1.000
_cell.angle_alpha   90.00
_cell.angle_beta   90.00
_cell.angle_gamma   90.00
#
_symmetry.space_group_name_H-M   'P 1'
#
loop_
_entity.id
_entity.type
_entity.pdbx_description
1 polymer ?
#
loop_
_entity_poly.entity_id
_entity_poly.type
_entity_poly.pdbx_seq_one_letter_code
_entity_poly.pdbx_strand_id
1 'polypeptide(L)'
;MAEADFNDLVNAAEQLASQVEGSGELPRVERTLRQVLEASHELWARVTTTGPQDIQANLLLGSKGVDLPQLSQKLESLSTRKTFEPLDPVPDNDIHSYLKNEAENAILTLIETTHKKTIDSLTKDHRKKILWEWKLEKAKLLNSLIGRSGSLLQLPKRTEKTVLNESVYGTKSCLDQLEMAYAQSLIEYNTAMLEGSAKP
;
A
#
# COMPACT_ATOMS: atom_id res chain seq x y z
N MET A 1 -38.55 17.64 -6.94
CA MET A 1 -37.87 16.54 -6.24
C MET A 1 -37.18 17.17 -5.06
N ALA A 2 -37.79 17.06 -3.87
CA ALA A 2 -37.21 17.63 -2.66
C ALA A 2 -36.10 16.69 -2.20
N GLU A 3 -34.87 17.21 -2.08
CA GLU A 3 -33.80 16.53 -1.36
C GLU A 3 -34.32 16.20 0.04
N ALA A 4 -34.31 14.93 0.42
CA ALA A 4 -34.60 14.55 1.80
C ALA A 4 -33.63 15.34 2.69
N ASP A 5 -34.17 16.19 3.55
CA ASP A 5 -33.37 17.13 4.33
C ASP A 5 -32.36 16.31 5.14
N PHE A 6 -31.08 16.73 5.14
CA PHE A 6 -30.01 15.99 5.79
C PHE A 6 -30.33 15.71 7.27
N ASN A 7 -31.11 16.59 7.89
CA ASN A 7 -31.66 16.44 9.23
C ASN A 7 -32.55 15.21 9.39
N ASP A 8 -33.38 14.87 8.41
CA ASP A 8 -34.25 13.68 8.46
C ASP A 8 -33.42 12.39 8.37
N LEU A 9 -32.36 12.40 7.57
CA LEU A 9 -31.43 11.26 7.47
C LEU A 9 -30.63 11.08 8.77
N VAL A 10 -30.18 12.17 9.38
CA VAL A 10 -29.48 12.15 10.68
C VAL A 10 -30.41 11.64 11.78
N ASN A 11 -31.66 12.10 11.82
CA ASN A 11 -32.67 11.63 12.77
C ASN A 11 -32.96 10.13 12.59
N ALA A 12 -33.07 9.65 11.35
CA ALA A 12 -33.25 8.23 11.05
C ALA A 12 -32.02 7.38 11.45
N ALA A 13 -30.81 7.90 11.23
CA ALA A 13 -29.57 7.24 11.63
C ALA A 13 -29.40 7.19 13.15
N GLU A 14 -29.77 8.25 13.88
CA GLU A 14 -29.77 8.27 15.35
C GLU A 14 -30.81 7.29 15.93
N GLN A 15 -32.00 7.20 15.33
CA GLN A 15 -33.01 6.20 15.73
C GLN A 15 -32.51 4.77 15.51
N LEU A 16 -31.90 4.48 14.36
CA LEU A 16 -31.32 3.15 14.09
C LEU A 16 -30.15 2.83 15.03
N ALA A 17 -29.28 3.79 15.33
CA ALA A 17 -28.19 3.61 16.28
C ALA A 17 -28.72 3.27 17.69
N SER A 18 -29.75 3.99 18.15
CA SER A 18 -30.39 3.71 19.45
C SER A 18 -31.08 2.34 19.51
N GLN A 19 -31.66 1.87 18.40
CA GLN A 19 -32.27 0.52 18.33
C GLN A 19 -31.20 -0.59 18.35
N VAL A 20 -30.00 -0.33 17.85
CA VAL A 20 -28.87 -1.28 17.81
C VAL A 20 -28.12 -1.36 19.14
N GLU A 21 -28.18 -0.33 19.99
CA GLU A 21 -27.54 -0.31 21.33
C GLU A 21 -28.08 -1.38 22.32
N GLY A 22 -29.23 -1.99 22.02
CA GLY A 22 -29.81 -3.09 22.82
C GLY A 22 -29.30 -4.50 22.47
N SER A 23 -28.68 -4.68 21.31
CA SER A 23 -28.07 -5.96 20.90
C SER A 23 -26.58 -5.93 21.20
N GLY A 24 -26.13 -6.63 22.24
CA GLY A 24 -24.74 -6.66 22.72
C GLY A 24 -23.68 -7.27 21.77
N GLU A 25 -23.93 -7.27 20.47
CA GLU A 25 -23.07 -7.85 19.42
C GLU A 25 -22.18 -6.80 18.74
N LEU A 26 -22.43 -5.50 18.96
CA LEU A 26 -21.66 -4.40 18.34
C LEU A 26 -21.07 -3.44 19.40
N PRO A 27 -19.88 -2.86 19.16
CA PRO A 27 -19.24 -1.92 20.07
C PRO A 27 -20.10 -0.67 20.28
N ARG A 28 -20.20 -0.21 21.53
CA ARG A 28 -21.05 0.92 21.93
C ARG A 28 -20.55 2.21 21.27
N VAL A 29 -21.48 3.00 20.73
CA VAL A 29 -21.17 4.27 20.08
C VAL A 29 -20.94 5.33 21.16
N GLU A 30 -19.68 5.67 21.44
CA GLU A 30 -19.33 6.62 22.51
C GLU A 30 -19.65 8.09 22.18
N ARG A 31 -20.00 8.41 20.94
CA ARG A 31 -20.29 9.78 20.48
C ARG A 31 -21.42 9.79 19.46
N THR A 32 -22.46 10.57 19.72
CA THR A 32 -23.57 10.75 18.77
C THR A 32 -23.09 11.50 17.52
N LEU A 33 -23.71 11.24 16.37
CA LEU A 33 -23.34 11.88 15.10
C LEU A 33 -23.31 13.41 15.18
N ARG A 34 -24.24 14.03 15.93
CA ARG A 34 -24.21 15.48 16.22
C ARG A 34 -22.96 15.92 16.98
N GLN A 35 -22.55 15.18 18.00
CA GLN A 35 -21.36 15.50 18.79
C GLN A 35 -20.08 15.36 17.94
N VAL A 36 -20.04 14.37 17.05
CA VAL A 36 -18.94 14.20 16.09
C VAL A 36 -18.91 15.34 15.08
N LEU A 37 -20.07 15.78 14.60
CA LEU A 37 -20.18 16.91 13.67
C LEU A 37 -19.75 18.23 14.32
N GLU A 38 -20.19 18.48 15.56
CA GLU A 38 -19.81 19.67 16.31
C GLU A 38 -18.31 19.71 16.62
N ALA A 39 -17.74 18.57 17.07
CA ALA A 39 -16.30 18.44 17.28
C ALA A 39 -15.51 18.57 15.95
N SER A 40 -16.04 18.05 14.85
CA SER A 40 -15.46 18.20 13.51
C SER A 40 -15.49 19.65 13.06
N HIS A 41 -16.59 20.37 13.30
CA HIS A 41 -16.71 21.78 12.94
C HIS A 41 -15.82 22.67 13.80
N GLU A 42 -15.70 22.39 15.11
CA GLU A 42 -14.76 23.07 15.99
C GLU A 42 -13.30 22.83 15.56
N LEU A 43 -12.95 21.57 15.22
CA LEU A 43 -11.63 21.24 14.68
C LEU A 43 -11.39 21.95 13.35
N TRP A 44 -12.37 21.94 12.44
CA TRP A 44 -12.27 22.58 11.14
C TRP A 44 -12.13 24.10 11.26
N ALA A 45 -12.85 24.73 12.18
CA ALA A 45 -12.71 26.16 12.50
C ALA A 45 -11.33 26.49 13.08
N ARG A 46 -10.80 25.65 13.98
CA ARG A 46 -9.43 25.79 14.51
C ARG A 46 -8.36 25.55 13.43
N VAL A 47 -8.60 24.65 12.48
CA VAL A 47 -7.67 24.31 11.38
C VAL A 47 -7.66 25.37 10.28
N THR A 48 -8.81 26.01 10.00
CA THR A 48 -8.93 26.99 8.91
C THR A 48 -8.45 28.40 9.32
N THR A 49 -8.41 28.69 10.62
CA THR A 49 -7.95 29.99 11.15
C THR A 49 -6.43 30.10 11.27
N THR A 50 -5.67 29.01 11.13
CA THR A 50 -4.21 29.00 11.17
C THR A 50 -3.65 28.53 9.84
N GLY A 51 -3.08 29.45 9.04
CA GLY A 51 -2.35 29.11 7.81
C GLY A 51 -1.04 28.33 8.08
N PRO A 52 -0.05 28.43 7.17
CA PRO A 52 0.23 27.50 6.07
C PRO A 52 0.42 26.02 6.51
N GLN A 53 0.39 25.10 5.53
CA GLN A 53 0.36 23.63 5.68
C GLN A 53 1.38 23.04 6.67
N ASP A 54 2.54 23.65 6.87
CA ASP A 54 3.56 23.16 7.81
C ASP A 54 3.10 23.19 9.28
N ILE A 55 2.27 24.19 9.66
CA ILE A 55 1.75 24.31 11.02
C ILE A 55 0.70 23.20 11.29
N GLN A 56 0.00 22.75 10.24
CA GLN A 56 -1.01 21.68 10.32
C GLN A 56 -0.38 20.32 10.63
N ALA A 57 0.76 20.00 10.01
CA ALA A 57 1.53 18.81 10.35
C ALA A 57 2.06 18.89 11.79
N ASN A 58 2.54 20.06 12.20
CA ASN A 58 3.12 20.28 13.52
C ASN A 58 2.10 20.13 14.66
N LEU A 59 0.87 20.61 14.48
CA LEU A 59 -0.20 20.48 15.48
C LEU A 59 -0.72 19.04 15.62
N LEU A 60 -0.87 18.33 14.50
CA LEU A 60 -1.34 16.95 14.51
C LEU A 60 -0.34 16.01 15.20
N LEU A 61 0.97 16.25 15.03
CA LEU A 61 2.04 15.52 15.69
C LEU A 61 2.21 15.92 17.17
N GLY A 62 2.03 17.21 17.50
CA GLY A 62 2.02 17.71 18.87
C GLY A 62 0.90 17.12 19.74
N SER A 63 -0.27 16.85 19.15
CA SER A 63 -1.41 16.20 19.84
C SER A 63 -1.14 14.76 20.31
N LYS A 64 -0.05 14.15 19.85
CA LYS A 64 0.43 12.82 20.29
C LYS A 64 1.64 12.89 21.24
N GLY A 65 1.93 14.08 21.79
CA GLY A 65 2.93 14.26 22.85
C GLY A 65 4.36 14.46 22.36
N VAL A 66 4.55 14.93 21.13
CA VAL A 66 5.88 15.18 20.56
C VAL A 66 6.13 16.69 20.45
N ASP A 67 7.07 17.20 21.25
CA ASP A 67 7.50 18.61 21.23
C ASP A 67 8.35 18.92 19.99
N LEU A 68 7.65 19.25 18.91
CA LEU A 68 8.22 19.52 17.60
C LEU A 68 9.11 20.78 17.47
N PRO A 69 8.93 21.90 18.22
CA PRO A 69 9.88 23.02 18.10
C PRO A 69 11.28 22.65 18.61
N GLN A 70 11.38 21.81 19.65
CA GLN A 70 12.66 21.27 20.08
C GLN A 70 13.22 20.25 19.08
N LEU A 71 12.34 19.47 18.43
CA LEU A 71 12.76 18.52 17.41
C LEU A 71 13.26 19.24 16.15
N SER A 72 12.59 20.30 15.71
CA SER A 72 13.02 21.14 14.58
C SER A 72 14.36 21.81 14.89
N GLN A 73 14.52 22.37 16.08
CA GLN A 73 15.80 22.95 16.52
C GLN A 73 16.92 21.90 16.61
N LYS A 74 16.60 20.67 17.04
CA LYS A 74 17.53 19.54 17.02
C LYS A 74 17.79 19.01 15.60
N LEU A 75 16.83 19.09 14.70
CA LEU A 75 16.95 18.67 13.30
C LEU A 75 17.82 19.67 12.52
N GLU A 76 17.64 20.97 12.75
CA GLU A 76 18.52 22.02 12.24
C GLU A 76 19.94 21.89 12.79
N SER A 77 20.11 21.57 14.09
CA SER A 77 21.44 21.31 14.65
C SER A 77 22.06 19.98 14.18
N LEU A 78 21.24 19.04 13.71
CA LEU A 78 21.62 17.79 13.06
C LEU A 78 21.75 17.92 11.53
N SER A 79 21.73 19.14 10.98
CA SER A 79 21.94 19.38 9.55
C SER A 79 23.38 19.01 9.15
N THR A 80 23.55 17.74 8.77
CA THR A 80 24.24 17.19 7.58
C THR A 80 25.65 17.65 7.19
N ARG A 81 26.22 18.68 7.80
CA ARG A 81 27.52 19.27 7.44
C ARG A 81 28.71 18.52 8.04
N LYS A 82 28.50 17.65 9.04
CA LYS A 82 29.58 16.92 9.71
C LYS A 82 29.60 15.41 9.45
N THR A 83 28.59 14.86 8.77
CA THR A 83 28.43 13.40 8.62
C THR A 83 28.74 12.90 7.20
N PHE A 84 28.83 13.80 6.21
CA PHE A 84 29.14 13.44 4.82
C PHE A 84 30.15 14.41 4.19
N GLU A 85 31.15 14.84 4.96
CA GLU A 85 32.33 15.45 4.32
C GLU A 85 33.08 14.33 3.60
N PRO A 86 33.25 14.41 2.27
CA PRO A 86 34.12 13.48 1.56
C PRO A 86 35.50 13.60 2.19
N LEU A 87 36.03 12.49 2.69
CA LEU A 87 37.35 12.43 3.32
C LEU A 87 38.36 13.17 2.43
N ASP A 88 39.00 14.20 2.97
CA ASP A 88 40.10 14.88 2.32
C ASP A 88 41.08 13.81 1.80
N PRO A 89 41.55 13.91 0.54
CA PRO A 89 42.48 12.94 -0.01
C PRO A 89 43.73 12.92 0.87
N VAL A 90 43.90 11.83 1.63
CA VAL A 90 45.09 11.60 2.45
C VAL A 90 46.28 11.60 1.50
N PRO A 91 47.29 12.46 1.71
CA PRO A 91 48.49 12.44 0.88
C PRO A 91 49.14 11.05 0.99
N ASP A 92 49.58 10.48 -0.14
CA ASP A 92 50.08 9.11 -0.33
C ASP A 92 51.30 8.68 0.54
N ASN A 93 51.65 9.45 1.59
CA ASN A 93 52.83 9.27 2.42
C ASN A 93 52.53 8.85 3.88
N ASP A 94 51.29 8.51 4.24
CA ASP A 94 50.94 7.95 5.55
C ASP A 94 50.10 6.65 5.43
N ILE A 95 50.82 5.52 5.40
CA ILE A 95 50.26 4.17 5.32
C ILE A 95 49.33 3.87 6.51
N HIS A 96 49.57 4.45 7.69
CA HIS A 96 48.74 4.21 8.87
C HIS A 96 47.37 4.86 8.72
N SER A 97 47.31 6.07 8.18
CA SER A 97 46.05 6.76 7.90
C SER A 97 45.24 6.06 6.80
N TYR A 98 45.90 5.54 5.76
CA TYR A 98 45.26 4.72 4.73
C TYR A 98 44.64 3.44 5.31
N LEU A 99 45.41 2.68 6.10
CA LEU A 99 44.92 1.45 6.74
C LEU A 99 43.73 1.71 7.67
N LYS A 100 43.75 2.83 8.41
CA LYS A 100 42.64 3.22 9.26
C LYS A 100 41.38 3.53 8.44
N ASN A 101 41.52 4.27 7.35
CA ASN A 101 40.42 4.55 6.44
C ASN A 101 39.84 3.29 5.78
N GLU A 102 40.70 2.37 5.34
CA GLU A 102 40.25 1.08 4.79
C GLU A 102 39.51 0.23 5.83
N ALA A 103 39.97 0.22 7.08
CA ALA A 103 39.28 -0.47 8.17
C ALA A 103 37.91 0.16 8.45
N GLU A 104 37.82 1.50 8.48
CA GLU A 104 36.57 2.23 8.67
C GLU A 104 35.60 1.98 7.50
N ASN A 105 36.07 2.01 6.25
CA ASN A 105 35.27 1.70 5.06
C ASN A 105 34.81 0.24 5.02
N ALA A 106 35.64 -0.70 5.46
CA ALA A 106 35.25 -2.11 5.58
C ALA A 106 34.14 -2.29 6.61
N ILE A 107 34.21 -1.59 7.75
CA ILE A 107 33.16 -1.60 8.77
C ILE A 107 31.87 -1.01 8.21
N LEU A 108 31.94 0.15 7.53
CA LEU A 108 30.77 0.77 6.91
C LEU A 108 30.11 -0.14 5.86
N THR A 109 30.93 -0.77 5.01
CA THR A 109 30.45 -1.72 4.00
C THR A 109 29.82 -2.96 4.65
N LEU A 110 30.39 -3.46 5.74
CA LEU A 110 29.82 -4.58 6.48
C LEU A 110 28.45 -4.21 7.09
N ILE A 111 28.32 -3.02 7.68
CA ILE A 111 27.06 -2.54 8.23
C ILE A 111 26.01 -2.39 7.11
N GLU A 112 26.38 -1.79 5.99
CA GLU A 112 25.47 -1.58 4.86
C GLU A 112 25.01 -2.93 4.27
N THR A 113 25.94 -3.84 4.02
CA THR A 113 25.62 -5.16 3.45
C THR A 113 24.77 -6.02 4.38
N THR A 114 25.03 -5.97 5.69
CA THR A 114 24.22 -6.69 6.68
C THR A 114 22.82 -6.08 6.79
N HIS A 115 22.70 -4.75 6.81
CA HIS A 115 21.42 -4.05 6.81
C HIS A 115 20.58 -4.40 5.56
N LYS A 116 21.19 -4.30 4.38
CA LYS A 116 20.56 -4.66 3.10
C LYS A 116 20.09 -6.12 3.09
N LYS A 117 20.95 -7.05 3.50
CA LYS A 117 20.62 -8.47 3.61
C LYS A 117 19.45 -8.72 4.56
N THR A 118 19.39 -7.97 5.66
CA THR A 118 18.33 -8.11 6.67
C THR A 118 16.99 -7.63 6.12
N ILE A 119 16.95 -6.47 5.48
CA ILE A 119 15.74 -5.94 4.84
C ILE A 119 15.26 -6.89 3.73
N ASP A 120 16.17 -7.40 2.90
CA ASP A 120 15.82 -8.32 1.82
C ASP A 120 15.23 -9.62 2.38
N SER A 121 15.80 -10.17 3.46
CA SER A 121 15.27 -11.36 4.13
C SER A 121 13.90 -11.09 4.73
N LEU A 122 13.76 -9.99 5.49
CA LEU A 122 12.50 -9.60 6.12
C LEU A 122 11.39 -9.42 5.08
N THR A 123 11.70 -8.74 3.97
CA THR A 123 10.74 -8.50 2.88
C THR A 123 10.31 -9.80 2.23
N LYS A 124 11.24 -10.72 1.98
CA LYS A 124 10.94 -12.05 1.44
C LYS A 124 10.03 -12.83 2.38
N ASP A 125 10.32 -12.84 3.67
CA ASP A 125 9.54 -13.59 4.66
C ASP A 125 8.17 -12.97 4.90
N HIS A 126 8.10 -11.64 4.95
CA HIS A 126 6.84 -10.90 4.99
C HIS A 126 5.95 -11.22 3.78
N ARG A 127 6.51 -11.20 2.56
CA ARG A 127 5.78 -11.57 1.35
C ARG A 127 5.29 -13.01 1.39
N LYS A 128 6.10 -13.96 1.86
CA LYS A 128 5.68 -15.36 2.04
C LYS A 128 4.52 -15.46 3.02
N LYS A 129 4.58 -14.74 4.14
CA LYS A 129 3.53 -14.73 5.15
C LYS A 129 2.21 -14.19 4.59
N ILE A 130 2.23 -13.05 3.90
CA ILE A 130 1.04 -12.48 3.24
C ILE A 130 0.43 -13.49 2.26
N LEU A 131 1.26 -14.13 1.43
CA LEU A 131 0.77 -15.12 0.47
C LEU A 131 0.19 -16.36 1.14
N TRP A 132 0.76 -16.78 2.26
CA TRP A 132 0.25 -17.89 3.05
C TRP A 132 -1.08 -17.54 3.72
N GLU A 133 -1.19 -16.37 4.35
CA GLU A 133 -2.43 -15.86 4.94
C GLU A 133 -3.52 -15.73 3.88
N TRP A 134 -3.20 -15.20 2.70
CA TRP A 134 -4.13 -15.13 1.58
C TRP A 134 -4.64 -16.51 1.16
N LYS A 135 -3.74 -17.51 1.05
CA LYS A 135 -4.15 -18.89 0.72
C LYS A 135 -5.06 -19.48 1.80
N LEU A 136 -4.77 -19.20 3.06
CA LEU A 136 -5.57 -19.66 4.19
C LEU A 136 -6.98 -19.04 4.16
N GLU A 137 -7.06 -17.72 4.00
CA GLU A 137 -8.34 -17.01 3.90
C GLU A 137 -9.12 -17.41 2.65
N LYS A 138 -8.45 -17.63 1.52
CA LYS A 138 -9.10 -18.19 0.32
C LYS A 138 -9.71 -19.56 0.61
N ALA A 139 -8.99 -20.45 1.29
CA ALA A 139 -9.50 -21.77 1.65
C ALA A 139 -10.68 -21.67 2.63
N LYS A 140 -10.59 -20.79 3.63
CA LYS A 140 -11.66 -20.52 4.59
C LYS A 140 -12.91 -19.96 3.90
N LEU A 141 -12.75 -19.00 2.99
CA LEU A 141 -13.85 -18.44 2.21
C LEU A 141 -14.51 -19.52 1.35
N LEU A 142 -13.72 -20.32 0.62
CA LEU A 142 -14.23 -21.44 -0.18
C LEU A 142 -14.99 -22.45 0.68
N ASN A 143 -14.44 -22.84 1.84
CA ASN A 143 -15.12 -23.76 2.77
C ASN A 143 -16.43 -23.16 3.30
N SER A 144 -16.45 -21.86 3.60
CA SER A 144 -17.67 -21.15 4.03
C SER A 144 -18.72 -21.01 2.91
N LEU A 145 -18.29 -21.01 1.65
CA LEU A 145 -19.16 -20.99 0.48
C LEU A 145 -19.73 -22.39 0.24
N ILE A 146 -18.89 -23.44 0.32
CA ILE A 146 -19.30 -24.83 0.14
C ILE A 146 -20.30 -25.27 1.22
N GLY A 147 -20.06 -24.91 2.49
CA GLY A 147 -20.97 -25.20 3.60
C GLY A 147 -22.34 -24.51 3.51
N ARG A 148 -22.44 -23.37 2.82
CA ARG A 148 -23.73 -22.71 2.48
C ARG A 148 -24.30 -23.14 1.13
N SER A 149 -23.49 -23.73 0.24
CA SER A 149 -23.89 -24.10 -1.13
C SER A 149 -24.54 -25.46 -1.26
N GLY A 150 -24.65 -26.26 -0.19
CA GLY A 150 -25.36 -27.55 -0.22
C GLY A 150 -26.82 -27.46 -0.71
N SER A 151 -27.38 -26.24 -0.79
CA SER A 151 -28.71 -26.00 -1.37
C SER A 151 -28.76 -24.93 -2.47
N LEU A 152 -27.77 -24.04 -2.64
CA LEU A 152 -27.94 -22.81 -3.43
C LEU A 152 -27.12 -22.69 -4.73
N LEU A 153 -26.13 -23.56 -5.00
CA LEU A 153 -25.29 -23.42 -6.20
C LEU A 153 -25.34 -24.68 -7.09
N GLN A 154 -26.54 -25.11 -7.47
CA GLN A 154 -26.68 -25.68 -8.81
C GLN A 154 -26.58 -24.53 -9.82
N LEU A 155 -25.37 -23.99 -10.02
CA LEU A 155 -25.12 -23.20 -11.22
C LEU A 155 -25.30 -24.17 -12.40
N PRO A 156 -26.23 -23.89 -13.33
CA PRO A 156 -26.23 -24.62 -14.59
C PRO A 156 -24.84 -24.45 -15.18
N LYS A 157 -24.17 -25.54 -15.56
CA LYS A 157 -22.99 -25.49 -16.41
C LYS A 157 -23.41 -24.79 -17.70
N ARG A 158 -23.34 -23.46 -17.72
CA ARG A 158 -23.48 -22.68 -18.93
C ARG A 158 -22.19 -22.91 -19.70
N THR A 159 -22.15 -23.98 -20.47
CA THR A 159 -21.18 -24.16 -21.54
C THR A 159 -21.52 -23.12 -22.60
N GLU A 160 -21.13 -21.88 -22.35
CA GLU A 160 -21.03 -20.92 -23.44
C GLU A 160 -19.89 -21.40 -24.31
N LYS A 161 -20.23 -21.93 -25.49
CA LYS A 161 -19.29 -21.99 -26.58
C LYS A 161 -18.85 -20.55 -26.82
N THR A 162 -17.58 -20.26 -26.57
CA THR A 162 -16.95 -19.00 -26.96
C THR A 162 -17.04 -18.92 -28.48
N VAL A 163 -18.12 -18.32 -28.99
CA VAL A 163 -18.15 -17.85 -30.36
C VAL A 163 -17.29 -16.60 -30.35
N LEU A 164 -16.03 -16.76 -30.76
CA LEU A 164 -15.20 -15.63 -31.13
C LEU A 164 -15.98 -14.88 -32.21
N ASN A 165 -16.43 -13.67 -31.89
CA ASN A 165 -17.06 -12.81 -32.87
C ASN A 165 -15.97 -12.36 -33.86
N GLU A 166 -15.84 -13.12 -34.96
CA GLU A 166 -14.98 -12.83 -36.10
C GLU A 166 -15.31 -11.49 -36.79
N SER A 167 -16.33 -10.74 -36.35
CA SER A 167 -16.69 -9.46 -36.99
C SER A 167 -15.86 -8.23 -36.57
N VAL A 168 -14.76 -8.40 -35.83
CA VAL A 168 -13.84 -7.29 -35.52
C VAL A 168 -12.53 -7.40 -36.30
N TYR A 169 -12.62 -7.65 -37.61
CA TYR A 169 -11.59 -7.21 -38.55
C TYR A 169 -11.70 -5.68 -38.69
N GLY A 170 -11.22 -4.90 -37.72
CA GLY A 170 -11.29 -3.44 -37.86
C GLY A 170 -10.94 -2.53 -36.69
N THR A 171 -10.68 -3.02 -35.49
CA THR A 171 -10.25 -2.15 -34.38
C THR A 171 -8.82 -2.47 -33.97
N LYS A 172 -7.97 -1.46 -34.10
CA LYS A 172 -6.55 -1.46 -33.73
C LYS A 172 -6.35 -2.14 -32.38
N SER A 173 -5.38 -3.05 -32.33
CA SER A 173 -4.93 -3.73 -31.13
C SER A 173 -4.65 -2.72 -30.02
N CYS A 174 -5.11 -2.99 -28.79
CA CYS A 174 -4.78 -2.20 -27.61
C CYS A 174 -3.34 -2.42 -27.12
N LEU A 175 -2.56 -3.21 -27.86
CA LEU A 175 -1.16 -3.52 -27.58
C LEU A 175 -0.26 -2.52 -28.33
N ASP A 176 0.76 -2.03 -27.63
CA ASP A 176 1.81 -1.20 -28.19
C ASP A 176 2.57 -1.95 -29.31
N GLN A 177 3.24 -1.24 -30.22
CA GLN A 177 3.91 -1.83 -31.38
C GLN A 177 4.97 -2.87 -30.98
N LEU A 178 5.67 -2.64 -29.86
CA LEU A 178 6.60 -3.59 -29.28
C LEU A 178 5.90 -4.82 -28.70
N GLU A 179 4.77 -4.62 -28.04
CA GLU A 179 3.97 -5.71 -27.47
C GLU A 179 3.35 -6.59 -28.57
N MET A 180 2.96 -5.98 -29.69
CA MET A 180 2.49 -6.69 -30.88
C MET A 180 3.58 -7.53 -31.53
N ALA A 181 4.79 -6.97 -31.71
CA ALA A 181 5.92 -7.71 -32.25
C ALA A 181 6.34 -8.88 -31.34
N TYR A 182 6.32 -8.65 -30.02
CA TYR A 182 6.59 -9.69 -29.04
C TYR A 182 5.53 -10.80 -29.09
N ALA A 183 4.24 -10.44 -29.10
CA ALA A 183 3.14 -11.39 -29.20
C ALA A 183 3.24 -12.24 -30.48
N GLN A 184 3.58 -11.63 -31.62
CA GLN A 184 3.80 -12.34 -32.89
C GLN A 184 4.93 -13.38 -32.77
N SER A 185 6.09 -13.00 -32.23
CA SER A 185 7.21 -13.94 -32.03
C SER A 185 6.84 -15.13 -31.13
N LEU A 186 5.98 -14.90 -30.13
CA LEU A 186 5.54 -15.91 -29.18
C LEU A 186 4.52 -16.87 -29.80
N ILE A 187 3.65 -16.35 -30.66
CA ILE A 187 2.73 -17.14 -31.47
C ILE A 187 3.52 -18.02 -32.44
N GLU A 188 4.48 -17.47 -33.18
CA GLU A 188 5.34 -18.21 -34.11
C GLU A 188 6.12 -19.33 -33.41
N TYR A 189 6.67 -19.04 -32.23
CA TYR A 189 7.34 -20.05 -31.42
C TYR A 189 6.39 -21.16 -30.95
N ASN A 190 5.19 -20.79 -30.49
CA ASN A 190 4.19 -21.75 -30.03
C ASN A 190 3.67 -22.61 -31.19
N THR A 191 3.48 -22.05 -32.38
CA THR A 191 3.10 -22.80 -33.57
C THR A 191 4.22 -23.75 -34.00
N ALA A 192 5.47 -23.31 -34.00
CA ALA A 192 6.61 -24.18 -34.30
C ALA A 192 6.76 -25.33 -33.28
N MET A 193 6.52 -25.06 -32.00
CA MET A 193 6.49 -26.08 -30.94
C MET A 193 5.34 -27.08 -31.12
N LEU A 194 4.16 -26.62 -31.52
CA LEU A 194 3.01 -27.49 -31.80
C LEU A 194 3.22 -28.33 -33.07
N GLU A 195 3.90 -27.79 -34.06
CA GLU A 195 4.24 -28.45 -35.33
C GLU A 195 5.47 -29.35 -35.23
N GLY A 196 6.18 -29.34 -34.09
CA GLY A 196 7.35 -30.18 -33.84
C GLY A 196 8.56 -29.84 -34.71
N SER A 197 8.61 -28.65 -35.29
CA SER A 197 9.71 -28.18 -36.13
C SER A 197 10.86 -27.60 -35.28
N ALA A 198 12.08 -27.59 -35.86
CA ALA A 198 13.29 -27.18 -35.16
C ALA A 198 13.25 -25.70 -34.76
N LYS A 199 13.71 -25.43 -33.53
CA LYS A 199 13.79 -24.09 -32.93
C LYS A 199 14.53 -23.11 -33.86
N PRO A 200 13.98 -21.91 -34.14
CA PRO A 200 14.79 -20.78 -34.56
C PRO A 200 15.68 -20.26 -33.42
#